data_AF-A0A6J8EDF8-F1
#
_entry.id   AF-A0A6J8EDF8-F1
#
_cell.length_a   1.000
_cell.length_b   1.000
_cell.length_c   1.000
_cell.angle_alpha   90.00
_cell.angle_beta   90.00
_cell.angle_gamma   90.00
#
_symmetry.space_group_name_H-M   'P 1'
#
loop_
_entity.id
_entity.type
_entity.pdbx_description
1 polymer ?
#
loop_
_entity_poly.entity_id
_entity_poly.type
_entity_poly.pdbx_seq_one_letter_code
_entity_poly.pdbx_strand_id
1 'polypeptide(L)'
;MAEDAEKAAENARSKDLYNITKILTGERKRQHTGVKSEEGELKSERNDILNRWVEHFSEVLNRQDPLHPISEKDVDLAEIIIDEIALGEWTVAEVKRALKKTQNGKSAGIDSVTPELIKADIDLTAEKMAEIFNSLWEEEKWPSDWRKALICKIFKKGDMTDCNN
;
A
#
# COMPACT_ATOMS: atom_id res chain seq x y z
N MET A 1 23.09 20.76 14.42
CA MET A 1 21.64 20.57 14.15
C MET A 1 20.95 21.85 13.71
N ALA A 2 21.04 22.98 14.43
CA ALA A 2 20.43 24.24 13.97
C ALA A 2 21.07 24.76 12.67
N GLU A 3 22.41 24.80 12.59
CA GLU A 3 23.14 25.13 11.35
C GLU A 3 22.87 24.14 10.20
N ASP A 4 22.64 22.86 10.52
CA ASP A 4 22.31 21.84 9.51
C ASP A 4 20.91 22.04 8.95
N ALA A 5 19.96 22.52 9.77
CA ALA A 5 18.63 22.90 9.33
C ALA A 5 18.69 24.12 8.42
N GLU A 6 19.48 25.14 8.78
CA GLU A 6 19.69 26.33 7.96
C GLU A 6 20.27 25.98 6.58
N LYS A 7 21.34 25.17 6.54
CA LYS A 7 21.89 24.66 5.27
C LYS A 7 20.89 23.83 4.48
N ALA A 8 20.06 23.02 5.14
CA ALA A 8 19.02 22.26 4.45
C ALA A 8 17.94 23.18 3.85
N ALA A 9 17.59 24.28 4.52
CA ALA A 9 16.65 25.29 4.01
C ALA A 9 17.24 26.03 2.79
N GLU A 10 18.49 26.49 2.90
CA GLU A 10 19.19 27.19 1.82
C GLU A 10 19.35 26.34 0.55
N ASN A 11 19.58 25.03 0.73
CA ASN A 11 19.74 24.08 -0.38
C ASN A 11 18.42 23.44 -0.85
N ALA A 12 17.26 23.97 -0.45
CA ALA A 12 15.93 23.45 -0.78
C ALA A 12 15.73 21.95 -0.46
N ARG A 13 16.44 21.43 0.54
CA ARG A 13 16.35 20.05 1.03
C ARG A 13 15.24 19.93 2.07
N SER A 14 13.99 20.15 1.63
CA SER A 14 12.81 20.26 2.50
C SER A 14 12.61 19.04 3.41
N LYS A 15 12.97 17.83 2.95
CA LYS A 15 12.87 16.60 3.73
C LYS A 15 13.86 16.58 4.90
N ASP A 16 15.07 17.08 4.68
CA ASP A 16 16.13 17.10 5.68
C ASP A 16 15.87 18.19 6.72
N LEU A 17 15.45 19.39 6.26
CA LEU A 17 14.96 20.45 7.13
C LEU A 17 13.84 19.94 8.05
N TYR A 18 12.79 19.32 7.47
CA TYR A 18 11.67 18.75 8.24
C TYR A 18 12.15 17.72 9.27
N ASN A 19 13.05 16.81 8.90
CA ASN A 19 13.56 15.78 9.82
C ASN A 19 14.36 16.39 10.98
N ILE A 20 15.22 17.38 10.69
CA ILE A 20 16.03 18.05 11.71
C ILE A 20 15.13 18.87 12.64
N THR A 21 14.19 19.65 12.11
CA THR A 21 13.23 20.41 12.92
C THR A 21 12.41 19.47 13.81
N LYS A 22 11.96 18.33 13.29
CA LYS A 22 11.21 17.33 14.04
C LYS A 22 12.01 16.69 15.18
N ILE A 23 13.32 16.49 15.01
CA ILE A 23 14.21 16.02 16.08
C ILE A 23 14.38 17.11 17.14
N LEU A 24 14.62 18.36 16.71
CA LEU A 24 14.83 19.51 17.58
C LEU A 24 13.59 19.88 18.41
N THR A 25 12.39 19.73 17.85
CA THR A 25 11.13 20.09 18.54
C THR A 25 10.64 19.03 19.51
N GLY A 26 11.27 17.84 19.57
CA GLY A 26 11.26 16.94 20.72
C GLY A 26 9.92 16.33 21.17
N GLU A 27 8.76 16.73 20.65
CA GLU A 27 7.47 16.24 21.14
C GLU A 27 6.78 15.29 20.16
N ARG A 28 7.03 13.99 20.31
CA ARG A 28 6.00 12.98 20.00
C ARG A 28 5.40 12.50 21.30
N LYS A 29 4.26 13.07 21.69
CA LYS A 29 3.42 12.47 22.73
C LYS A 29 3.15 11.03 22.30
N ARG A 30 3.48 10.05 23.16
CA ARG A 30 3.02 8.67 23.00
C ARG A 30 1.50 8.72 23.02
N GLN A 31 0.87 8.64 21.86
CA GLN A 31 -0.57 8.46 21.76
C GLN A 31 -0.86 7.00 22.07
N HIS A 32 -0.91 6.66 23.36
CA HIS A 32 -1.55 5.44 23.80
C HIS A 32 -3.06 5.69 23.76
N THR A 33 -3.60 5.67 22.54
CA THR A 33 -5.02 5.91 22.32
C THR A 33 -5.70 4.56 22.33
N GLY A 34 -6.64 4.36 23.24
CA GLY A 34 -7.56 3.22 23.19
C GLY A 34 -8.39 3.25 21.91
N VAL A 35 -9.13 2.19 21.65
CA VAL A 35 -10.04 2.09 20.50
C VAL A 35 -11.46 1.83 20.99
N LYS A 36 -12.44 2.48 20.39
CA LYS A 36 -13.85 2.25 20.73
C LYS A 36 -14.32 0.91 20.15
N SER A 37 -15.07 0.15 20.93
CA SER A 37 -15.86 -0.99 20.43
C SER A 37 -16.98 -0.48 19.52
N GLU A 38 -17.72 -1.41 18.90
CA GLU A 38 -18.91 -1.08 18.13
C GLU A 38 -19.97 -0.35 18.99
N GLU A 39 -20.10 -0.73 20.25
CA GLU A 39 -21.00 -0.12 21.23
C GLU A 39 -20.48 1.22 21.79
N GLY A 40 -19.29 1.67 21.34
CA GLY A 40 -18.69 2.92 21.77
C GLY A 40 -17.85 2.86 23.04
N GLU A 41 -17.64 1.66 23.61
CA GLU A 41 -16.81 1.49 24.81
C GLU A 41 -15.32 1.60 24.49
N LEU A 42 -14.58 2.39 25.26
CA LEU A 42 -13.14 2.54 25.06
C LEU A 42 -12.37 1.32 25.58
N LYS A 43 -11.69 0.61 24.67
CA LYS A 43 -10.76 -0.48 24.96
C LYS A 43 -9.32 0.04 24.97
N SER A 44 -8.60 -0.14 26.07
CA SER A 44 -7.21 0.33 26.23
C SER A 44 -6.19 -0.82 26.30
N GLU A 45 -6.63 -2.05 26.53
CA GLU A 45 -5.76 -3.22 26.61
C GLU A 45 -5.25 -3.63 25.22
N ARG A 46 -3.99 -4.08 25.16
CA ARG A 46 -3.32 -4.38 23.89
C ARG A 46 -4.09 -5.40 23.05
N ASN A 47 -4.53 -6.49 23.67
CA ASN A 47 -5.25 -7.55 22.97
C ASN A 47 -6.63 -7.09 22.50
N ASP A 48 -7.35 -6.34 23.33
CA ASP A 48 -8.65 -5.79 22.96
C ASP A 48 -8.54 -4.81 21.80
N ILE A 49 -7.50 -3.96 21.81
CA ILE A 49 -7.20 -3.08 20.70
C ILE A 49 -6.94 -3.89 19.43
N LEU A 50 -6.07 -4.91 19.48
CA LEU A 50 -5.75 -5.74 18.32
C LEU A 50 -6.99 -6.46 17.77
N ASN A 51 -7.78 -7.07 18.65
CA ASN A 51 -9.01 -7.77 18.28
C ASN A 51 -10.01 -6.82 17.62
N ARG A 52 -10.19 -5.61 18.17
CA ARG A 52 -11.08 -4.60 17.58
C ARG A 52 -10.64 -4.18 16.18
N TRP A 53 -9.33 -4.08 15.93
CA TRP A 53 -8.83 -3.80 14.58
C TRP A 53 -9.01 -4.99 13.62
N VAL A 54 -8.83 -6.22 14.10
CA VAL A 54 -9.09 -7.43 13.31
C VAL A 54 -10.55 -7.50 12.87
N GLU A 55 -11.47 -7.29 13.81
CA GLU A 55 -12.91 -7.20 13.55
C GLU A 55 -13.22 -6.13 12.50
N HIS A 56 -12.82 -4.89 12.75
CA HIS A 56 -13.10 -3.78 11.85
C HIS A 56 -12.59 -4.02 10.42
N PHE A 57 -11.32 -4.42 10.26
CA PHE A 57 -10.78 -4.65 8.91
C PHE A 57 -11.36 -5.90 8.25
N SER A 58 -11.77 -6.91 9.03
CA SER A 58 -12.47 -8.06 8.47
C SER A 58 -13.81 -7.66 7.86
N GLU A 59 -14.59 -6.82 8.54
CA GLU A 59 -15.86 -6.30 8.03
C GLU A 59 -15.68 -5.41 6.79
N VAL A 60 -14.69 -4.52 6.82
CA VAL A 60 -14.47 -3.55 5.74
C VAL A 60 -13.93 -4.22 4.48
N LEU A 61 -12.99 -5.16 4.63
CA LEU A 61 -12.25 -5.75 3.50
C LEU A 61 -12.87 -7.04 2.97
N ASN A 62 -13.61 -7.81 3.77
CA ASN A 62 -14.21 -9.09 3.37
C ASN A 62 -15.72 -8.96 3.13
N ARG A 63 -16.12 -8.07 2.22
CA ARG A 63 -17.54 -7.89 1.86
C ARG A 63 -18.05 -9.11 1.08
N GLN A 64 -19.35 -9.40 1.24
CA GLN A 64 -20.02 -10.41 0.42
C GLN A 64 -20.00 -10.01 -1.05
N ASP A 65 -20.05 -11.02 -1.91
CA ASP A 65 -20.22 -10.82 -3.35
C ASP A 65 -21.46 -9.96 -3.61
N PRO A 66 -21.43 -9.08 -4.63
CA PRO A 66 -22.57 -8.26 -4.98
C PRO A 66 -23.79 -9.14 -5.30
N LEU A 67 -24.99 -8.69 -4.88
CA LEU A 67 -26.27 -9.38 -5.11
C LEU A 67 -26.54 -9.64 -6.61
N HIS A 68 -25.98 -8.80 -7.47
CA HIS A 68 -26.00 -8.95 -8.91
C HIS A 68 -24.55 -8.94 -9.40
N PRO A 69 -23.87 -10.11 -9.42
CA PRO A 69 -22.58 -10.24 -10.06
C PRO A 69 -22.73 -9.88 -11.54
N ILE A 70 -21.82 -9.05 -12.05
CA ILE A 70 -21.77 -8.80 -13.50
C ILE A 70 -21.39 -10.13 -14.16
N SER A 71 -22.30 -10.70 -14.94
CA SER A 71 -21.96 -11.86 -15.77
C SER A 71 -21.40 -11.39 -17.11
N GLU A 72 -20.64 -12.26 -17.78
CA GLU A 72 -20.14 -12.01 -19.15
C GLU A 72 -21.25 -11.62 -20.13
N LYS A 73 -22.49 -12.01 -19.84
CA LYS A 73 -23.68 -11.71 -20.66
C LYS A 73 -24.29 -10.34 -20.38
N ASP A 74 -23.99 -9.76 -19.22
CA ASP A 74 -24.46 -8.43 -18.80
C ASP A 74 -23.52 -7.32 -19.28
N VAL A 75 -22.32 -7.70 -19.75
CA VAL A 75 -21.42 -6.80 -20.45
C VAL A 75 -21.87 -6.75 -21.91
N ASP A 76 -22.52 -5.65 -22.31
CA ASP A 76 -22.66 -5.32 -23.72
C ASP A 76 -21.25 -4.99 -24.23
N LEU A 77 -20.50 -6.04 -24.60
CA LEU A 77 -19.26 -5.99 -25.35
C LEU A 77 -19.61 -5.50 -26.76
N ALA A 78 -20.18 -4.30 -26.86
CA ALA A 78 -20.08 -3.52 -28.07
C ALA A 78 -18.58 -3.37 -28.30
N GLU A 79 -18.00 -4.20 -29.18
CA GLU A 79 -16.87 -4.07 -30.12
C GLU A 79 -15.80 -2.97 -29.90
N ILE A 80 -15.72 -2.31 -28.75
CA ILE A 80 -15.19 -0.95 -28.63
C ILE A 80 -13.86 -0.90 -27.87
N ILE A 81 -13.43 -1.92 -27.11
CA ILE A 81 -12.16 -1.81 -26.34
C ILE A 81 -11.39 -3.13 -26.15
N ILE A 82 -11.68 -4.22 -26.89
CA ILE A 82 -10.81 -5.42 -26.81
C ILE A 82 -9.61 -5.30 -27.74
N ASP A 83 -9.80 -4.79 -28.96
CA ASP A 83 -8.71 -4.65 -29.94
C ASP A 83 -7.62 -3.66 -29.48
N GLU A 84 -7.94 -2.73 -28.58
CA GLU A 84 -6.97 -1.77 -27.98
C GLU A 84 -6.27 -2.31 -26.73
N ILE A 85 -6.80 -3.35 -26.08
CA ILE A 85 -6.17 -3.96 -24.92
C ILE A 85 -5.29 -5.09 -25.44
N ALA A 86 -3.98 -4.89 -25.39
CA ALA A 86 -3.01 -5.93 -25.71
C ALA A 86 -3.14 -7.09 -24.71
N LEU A 87 -3.96 -8.09 -25.04
CA LEU A 87 -4.14 -9.34 -24.29
C LEU A 87 -2.97 -10.33 -24.48
N GLY A 88 -1.84 -9.85 -24.99
CA GLY A 88 -0.64 -10.66 -25.21
C GLY A 88 0.18 -10.89 -23.94
N GLU A 89 1.28 -11.62 -24.08
CA GLU A 89 2.26 -11.79 -23.01
C GLU A 89 2.78 -10.43 -22.50
N TRP A 90 3.01 -10.35 -21.20
CA TRP A 90 3.68 -9.21 -20.57
C TRP A 90 5.12 -9.13 -21.11
N THR A 91 5.41 -8.07 -21.88
CA THR A 91 6.74 -7.89 -22.45
C THR A 91 7.70 -7.30 -21.43
N VAL A 92 8.98 -7.64 -21.54
CA VAL A 92 10.05 -7.02 -20.73
C VAL A 92 10.04 -5.49 -20.85
N ALA A 93 9.71 -4.96 -22.03
CA ALA A 93 9.64 -3.52 -22.28
C ALA A 93 8.51 -2.84 -21.51
N GLU A 94 7.35 -3.48 -21.37
CA GLU A 94 6.22 -2.99 -20.59
C GLU A 94 6.54 -3.01 -19.09
N VAL A 95 7.07 -4.13 -18.60
CA VAL A 95 7.47 -4.26 -17.20
C VAL A 95 8.55 -3.22 -16.86
N LYS A 96 9.57 -3.07 -17.72
CA LYS A 96 10.61 -2.04 -17.57
C LYS A 96 10.02 -0.63 -17.51
N ARG A 97 9.00 -0.33 -18.33
CA ARG A 97 8.31 0.96 -18.31
C ARG A 97 7.53 1.17 -17.00
N ALA A 98 6.87 0.13 -16.50
CA ALA A 98 6.17 0.17 -15.22
C ALA A 98 7.15 0.39 -14.05
N LEU A 99 8.25 -0.37 -14.00
CA LEU A 99 9.31 -0.23 -12.98
C LEU A 99 9.90 1.18 -12.93
N LYS A 100 10.11 1.81 -14.10
CA LYS A 100 10.57 3.20 -14.18
C LYS A 100 9.54 4.19 -13.61
N LYS A 101 8.24 3.92 -13.78
CA LYS A 101 7.15 4.74 -13.25
C LYS A 101 6.89 4.52 -11.75
N THR A 102 7.33 3.39 -11.19
CA THR A 102 7.18 3.10 -9.76
C THR A 102 7.88 4.15 -8.91
N GLN A 103 7.14 4.74 -7.98
CA GLN A 103 7.63 5.79 -7.09
C GLN A 103 8.55 5.22 -6.01
N ASN A 104 9.65 5.91 -5.75
CA ASN A 104 10.54 5.65 -4.62
C ASN A 104 9.90 6.16 -3.31
N GLY A 105 10.38 5.65 -2.18
CA GLY A 105 9.98 6.03 -0.83
C GLY A 105 8.63 5.45 -0.40
N LYS A 106 8.14 4.43 -1.09
CA LYS A 106 6.96 3.67 -0.65
C LYS A 106 7.37 2.59 0.34
N SER A 107 6.44 2.23 1.22
CA SER A 107 6.64 1.17 2.21
C SER A 107 6.84 -0.18 1.53
N ALA A 108 7.74 -0.99 2.06
CA ALA A 108 7.85 -2.39 1.69
C ALA A 108 6.67 -3.21 2.22
N GLY A 109 6.41 -4.34 1.56
CA GLY A 109 5.47 -5.35 2.04
C GLY A 109 6.04 -6.20 3.18
N ILE A 110 5.39 -7.32 3.46
CA ILE A 110 5.85 -8.30 4.47
C ILE A 110 7.20 -8.94 4.11
N ASP A 111 7.54 -8.94 2.83
CA ASP A 111 8.81 -9.41 2.26
C ASP A 111 9.97 -8.42 2.47
N SER A 112 9.70 -7.22 2.98
CA SER A 112 10.68 -6.14 3.14
C SER A 112 11.32 -5.66 1.82
N VAL A 113 10.71 -5.97 0.68
CA VAL A 113 11.19 -5.53 -0.65
C VAL A 113 10.66 -4.13 -0.95
N THR A 114 11.59 -3.18 -1.13
CA THR A 114 11.23 -1.78 -1.45
C THR A 114 11.23 -1.52 -2.95
N PRO A 115 10.55 -0.46 -3.43
CA PRO A 115 10.66 -0.03 -4.82
C PRO A 115 12.09 0.22 -5.28
N GLU A 116 12.96 0.74 -4.40
CA GLU A 116 14.36 0.98 -4.69
C GLU A 116 15.12 -0.32 -4.94
N LEU A 117 14.83 -1.37 -4.16
CA LEU A 117 15.46 -2.67 -4.33
C LEU A 117 15.06 -3.30 -5.66
N ILE A 118 13.77 -3.25 -5.99
CA ILE A 118 13.23 -3.72 -7.28
C ILE A 118 13.85 -2.94 -8.45
N LYS A 119 14.16 -1.66 -8.25
CA LYS A 119 14.76 -0.79 -9.28
C LYS A 119 16.29 -0.79 -9.29
N ALA A 120 16.95 -1.61 -8.45
CA ALA A 120 18.41 -1.65 -8.37
C ALA A 120 19.03 -2.19 -9.66
N ASP A 121 18.40 -3.22 -10.24
CA ASP A 121 18.70 -3.73 -11.57
C ASP A 121 17.40 -3.90 -12.34
N ILE A 122 17.01 -2.83 -13.05
CA ILE A 122 15.74 -2.78 -13.77
C ILE A 122 15.71 -3.80 -14.91
N ASP A 123 16.85 -4.08 -15.55
CA ASP A 123 16.92 -4.98 -16.69
C ASP A 123 16.67 -6.42 -16.24
N LEU A 124 17.45 -6.90 -15.28
CA LEU A 124 17.27 -8.24 -14.72
C LEU A 124 15.90 -8.40 -14.06
N THR A 125 15.43 -7.39 -13.33
CA THR A 125 14.15 -7.45 -12.64
C THR A 125 12.98 -7.48 -13.64
N ALA A 126 13.05 -6.71 -14.73
CA ALA A 126 12.01 -6.74 -15.75
C ALA A 126 11.92 -8.09 -16.47
N GLU A 127 13.07 -8.70 -16.78
CA GLU A 127 13.11 -10.04 -17.38
C GLU A 127 12.45 -11.08 -16.46
N LYS A 128 12.86 -11.12 -15.19
CA LYS A 128 12.33 -12.09 -14.23
C LYS A 128 10.86 -11.85 -13.90
N MET A 129 10.43 -10.61 -13.79
CA MET A 129 9.04 -10.28 -13.54
C MET A 129 8.14 -10.62 -14.73
N ALA A 130 8.59 -10.41 -15.98
CA ALA A 130 7.83 -10.83 -17.15
C ALA A 130 7.62 -12.35 -17.18
N GLU A 131 8.67 -13.14 -16.92
CA GLU A 131 8.57 -14.60 -16.78
C GLU A 131 7.52 -15.00 -15.73
N ILE A 132 7.57 -14.38 -14.54
CA ILE A 132 6.63 -14.67 -13.45
C ILE A 132 5.20 -14.26 -13.84
N PHE A 133 5.00 -13.06 -14.38
CA PHE A 133 3.66 -12.58 -14.74
C PHE A 133 3.00 -13.44 -15.81
N ASN A 134 3.76 -13.88 -16.82
CA ASN A 134 3.24 -14.76 -17.86
C ASN A 134 2.89 -16.15 -17.30
N SER A 135 3.76 -16.76 -16.47
CA SER A 135 3.45 -18.04 -15.80
C SER A 135 2.22 -17.93 -14.89
N LEU A 136 2.09 -16.85 -14.11
CA LEU A 136 0.92 -16.63 -13.26
C LEU A 136 -0.37 -16.46 -14.08
N TRP A 137 -0.27 -15.80 -15.23
CA TRP A 137 -1.39 -15.57 -16.13
C TRP A 137 -1.86 -16.87 -16.79
N GLU A 138 -0.93 -17.70 -17.28
CA GLU A 138 -1.23 -18.98 -17.92
C GLU A 138 -1.75 -20.03 -16.93
N GLU A 139 -1.15 -20.10 -15.73
CA GLU A 139 -1.51 -21.11 -14.72
C GLU A 139 -2.74 -20.72 -13.89
N GLU A 140 -3.14 -19.45 -13.93
CA GLU A 140 -4.18 -18.85 -13.09
C GLU A 140 -3.98 -19.10 -11.58
N LYS A 141 -2.72 -19.27 -11.15
CA LYS A 141 -2.36 -19.62 -9.76
C LYS A 141 -1.63 -18.49 -9.06
N TRP A 142 -2.36 -17.71 -8.28
CA TRP A 142 -1.78 -16.59 -7.54
C TRP A 142 -1.02 -17.02 -6.27
N PRO A 143 0.18 -16.46 -6.01
CA PRO A 143 0.93 -16.73 -4.79
C PRO A 143 0.09 -16.43 -3.56
N SER A 144 0.12 -17.31 -2.56
CA SER A 144 -0.60 -17.08 -1.29
C SER A 144 -0.08 -15.84 -0.56
N ASP A 145 1.19 -15.49 -0.73
CA ASP A 145 1.78 -14.29 -0.15
C ASP A 145 1.19 -12.99 -0.71
N TRP A 146 0.70 -12.98 -1.96
CA TRP A 146 0.04 -11.80 -2.53
C TRP A 146 -1.33 -11.53 -1.90
N ARG A 147 -1.89 -12.52 -1.18
CA ARG A 147 -3.13 -12.37 -0.40
C ARG A 147 -2.87 -11.90 1.03
N LYS A 148 -1.62 -11.62 1.40
CA LYS A 148 -1.24 -11.11 2.72
C LYS A 148 -0.94 -9.62 2.63
N ALA A 149 -1.43 -8.84 3.59
CA ALA A 149 -1.14 -7.41 3.68
C ALA A 149 -0.70 -7.05 5.10
N LEU A 150 0.25 -6.12 5.21
CA LEU A 150 0.60 -5.47 6.47
C LEU A 150 -0.31 -4.26 6.67
N ILE A 151 -1.16 -4.32 7.70
CA ILE A 151 -2.05 -3.23 8.05
C ILE A 151 -1.36 -2.30 9.06
N CYS A 152 -1.01 -1.09 8.60
CA CYS A 152 -0.50 -0.03 9.44
C CYS A 152 -1.55 1.07 9.63
N LYS A 153 -1.83 1.41 10.88
CA LYS A 153 -2.83 2.43 11.24
C LYS A 153 -2.26 3.82 11.01
N ILE A 154 -2.97 4.62 10.22
CA ILE A 154 -2.65 6.02 9.95
C ILE A 154 -3.90 6.83 10.26
N PHE A 155 -3.90 7.46 11.43
CA PHE A 155 -5.02 8.29 11.85
C PHE A 155 -5.07 9.58 11.03
N LYS A 156 -6.26 9.91 10.50
CA LYS A 156 -6.53 11.25 10.00
C LYS A 156 -6.81 12.20 11.17
N LYS A 157 -7.01 13.47 10.83
CA LYS A 157 -7.44 14.47 11.81
C LYS A 157 -8.86 14.11 12.29
N GLY A 158 -9.03 13.92 13.59
CA GLY A 158 -10.32 13.52 14.16
C GLY A 158 -10.14 12.76 15.46
N ASP A 159 -11.15 11.99 15.82
CA ASP A 159 -11.12 11.11 16.97
C ASP A 159 -10.27 9.87 16.69
N MET A 160 -9.10 9.79 17.31
CA MET A 160 -8.17 8.68 17.16
C MET A 160 -8.63 7.37 17.81
N THR A 161 -9.74 7.39 18.56
CA THR A 161 -10.33 6.18 19.15
C THR A 161 -11.34 5.51 18.22
N ASP A 162 -11.80 6.21 17.17
CA ASP A 162 -12.72 5.67 16.17
C ASP A 162 -11.95 4.87 15.10
N CYS A 163 -12.40 3.65 14.84
CA CYS A 163 -11.82 2.80 13.78
C CYS A 163 -12.00 3.38 12.37
N ASN A 164 -13.00 4.23 12.16
CA ASN A 164 -13.30 4.83 10.85
C ASN A 164 -12.44 6.08 10.51
N ASN A 165 -11.58 6.52 11.43
CA ASN A 165 -10.77 7.76 11.29
C ASN A 165 -9.39 7.53 10.64
#